data_AF-A0A2A5SXC5-F1
#
_entry.id   AF-A0A2A5SXC5-F1
#
_cell.length_a   1.000
_cell.length_b   1.000
_cell.length_c   1.000
_cell.angle_alpha   90.00
_cell.angle_beta   90.00
_cell.angle_gamma   90.00
#
_symmetry.space_group_name_H-M   'P 1'
#
loop_
_entity.id
_entity.type
_entity.pdbx_description
1 polymer ?
#
loop_
_entity_poly.entity_id
_entity_poly.type
_entity_poly.pdbx_seq_one_letter_code
_entity_poly.pdbx_strand_id
1 'polypeptide(L)'
;MAKTTFQGIPRPLVRTNQTFIVLSIILAVVSNFYWILLLPILAGLSGILFERNFVILIAKRFLKRKASEYVLEDKSDLRFNQIIATSLLSASLIASLTHHPILAIVFAAFVFLAASIALSGFCVGCWIHFQLRQYQYRRQVKKGLH
;
A
#
# COMPACT_ATOMS: atom_id res chain seq x y z
N MET A 1 0.53 11.72 -32.40
CA MET A 1 0.10 12.12 -31.04
C MET A 1 0.28 10.93 -30.10
N ALA A 2 1.29 10.95 -29.25
CA ALA A 2 1.46 9.93 -28.23
C ALA A 2 0.28 10.01 -27.25
N LYS A 3 -0.47 8.91 -27.11
CA LYS A 3 -1.50 8.77 -26.07
C LYS A 3 -0.79 8.95 -24.73
N THR A 4 -0.96 10.09 -24.08
CA THR A 4 -0.62 10.25 -22.67
C THR A 4 -1.56 9.36 -21.87
N THR A 5 -1.18 8.08 -21.75
CA THR A 5 -1.84 7.14 -20.84
C THR A 5 -1.86 7.79 -19.47
N PHE A 6 -3.04 7.91 -18.86
CA PHE A 6 -3.20 8.31 -17.46
C PHE A 6 -2.30 7.44 -16.57
N GLN A 7 -1.14 7.96 -16.19
CA GLN A 7 -0.07 7.21 -15.51
C GLN A 7 -0.15 7.38 -13.98
N GLY A 8 -1.33 7.17 -13.40
CA GLY A 8 -1.50 7.26 -11.96
C GLY A 8 -2.83 6.69 -11.47
N ILE A 9 -2.92 6.46 -10.17
CA ILE A 9 -4.12 5.95 -9.52
C ILE A 9 -4.77 7.10 -8.74
N PRO A 10 -6.07 7.37 -8.95
CA PRO A 10 -6.78 8.38 -8.18
C PRO A 10 -6.60 8.19 -6.67
N ARG A 11 -6.19 9.25 -5.98
CA ARG A 11 -5.98 9.28 -4.53
C ARG A 11 -7.15 8.71 -3.71
N PRO A 12 -8.44 8.93 -4.07
CA PRO A 12 -9.54 8.28 -3.35
C PRO A 12 -9.46 6.75 -3.34
N LEU A 13 -8.99 6.13 -4.44
CA LEU A 13 -8.84 4.67 -4.52
C LEU A 13 -7.71 4.18 -3.62
N VAL A 14 -6.60 4.93 -3.56
CA VAL A 14 -5.51 4.62 -2.65
C VAL A 14 -5.97 4.70 -1.19
N ARG A 15 -6.74 5.74 -0.85
CA ARG A 15 -7.36 5.87 0.48
C ARG A 15 -8.30 4.71 0.79
N THR A 16 -9.13 4.27 -0.16
CA THR A 16 -9.99 3.09 0.05
C THR A 16 -9.18 1.84 0.39
N ASN A 17 -8.05 1.61 -0.30
CA ASN A 17 -7.16 0.49 0.01
C ASN A 17 -6.53 0.64 1.42
N GLN A 18 -6.10 1.84 1.80
CA GLN A 18 -5.57 2.11 3.15
C GLN A 18 -6.64 1.92 4.23
N THR A 19 -7.85 2.42 4.01
CA THR A 19 -8.98 2.22 4.93
C THR A 19 -9.30 0.73 5.06
N PHE A 20 -9.30 -0.02 3.97
CA PHE A 20 -9.52 -1.46 3.99
C PHE A 20 -8.48 -2.20 4.83
N ILE A 21 -7.20 -1.84 4.69
CA ILE A 21 -6.09 -2.38 5.50
C ILE A 21 -6.31 -2.04 6.99
N VAL A 22 -6.55 -0.77 7.32
CA VAL A 22 -6.75 -0.30 8.71
C VAL A 22 -7.93 -1.03 9.35
N LEU A 23 -9.07 -1.10 8.68
CA LEU A 23 -10.26 -1.78 9.20
C LEU A 23 -10.01 -3.28 9.40
N SER A 24 -9.32 -3.93 8.45
CA SER A 24 -8.98 -5.36 8.56
C SER A 24 -8.08 -5.63 9.76
N ILE A 25 -7.11 -4.74 10.04
CA ILE A 25 -6.22 -4.86 11.20
C ILE A 25 -7.00 -4.65 12.51
N ILE A 26 -7.83 -3.62 12.60
CA ILE A 26 -8.67 -3.37 13.79
C ILE A 26 -9.54 -4.60 14.07
N LEU A 27 -10.22 -5.12 13.06
CA LEU A 27 -11.07 -6.29 13.20
C LEU A 27 -10.25 -7.52 13.64
N ALA A 28 -9.10 -7.79 13.01
CA ALA A 28 -8.24 -8.90 13.36
C ALA A 28 -7.76 -8.86 14.82
N VAL A 29 -7.31 -7.69 15.29
CA VAL A 29 -6.79 -7.52 16.65
C VAL A 29 -7.91 -7.55 17.69
N VAL A 30 -9.01 -6.82 17.48
CA VAL A 30 -10.12 -6.73 18.45
C VAL A 30 -10.85 -8.06 18.60
N SER A 31 -11.09 -8.78 17.50
CA SER A 31 -11.76 -10.08 17.52
C SER A 31 -10.80 -11.24 17.82
N ASN A 32 -9.48 -10.99 17.90
CA ASN A 32 -8.43 -12.00 17.86
C ASN A 32 -8.49 -12.96 16.64
N PHE A 33 -9.26 -12.62 15.60
CA PHE A 33 -9.42 -13.43 14.39
C PHE A 33 -8.49 -12.94 13.28
N TYR A 34 -7.20 -13.33 13.34
CA TYR A 34 -6.16 -12.87 12.42
C TYR A 34 -6.34 -13.36 10.97
N TRP A 35 -7.17 -14.37 10.73
CA TRP A 35 -7.53 -14.82 9.38
C TRP A 35 -8.14 -13.71 8.51
N ILE A 36 -8.73 -12.67 9.11
CA ILE A 36 -9.22 -11.47 8.41
C ILE A 36 -8.10 -10.80 7.61
N LEU A 37 -6.84 -10.87 8.08
CA LEU A 37 -5.69 -10.29 7.39
C LEU A 37 -5.42 -10.93 6.02
N LEU A 38 -5.94 -12.12 5.73
CA LEU A 38 -5.86 -12.70 4.39
C LEU A 38 -6.49 -11.78 3.34
N LEU A 39 -7.55 -11.06 3.68
CA LEU A 39 -8.23 -10.18 2.74
C LEU A 39 -7.30 -9.06 2.20
N PRO A 40 -6.67 -8.21 3.04
CA PRO A 40 -5.70 -7.23 2.56
C PRO A 40 -4.42 -7.87 1.99
N ILE A 41 -3.99 -9.04 2.48
CA ILE A 41 -2.83 -9.76 1.91
C ILE A 41 -3.10 -10.17 0.46
N LEU A 42 -4.24 -10.82 0.19
CA LEU A 42 -4.63 -11.22 -1.16
C LEU A 42 -4.86 -10.00 -2.06
N ALA A 43 -5.42 -8.91 -1.52
CA ALA A 43 -5.56 -7.64 -2.26
C ALA A 43 -4.20 -7.10 -2.67
N GLY A 44 -3.24 -7.17 -1.76
CA GLY A 44 -1.88 -6.75 -2.02
C GLY A 44 -1.15 -7.62 -3.02
N LEU A 45 -1.19 -8.94 -2.84
CA LEU A 45 -0.59 -9.90 -3.78
C LEU A 45 -1.17 -9.73 -5.19
N SER A 46 -2.49 -9.55 -5.32
CA SER A 46 -3.12 -9.31 -6.62
C SER A 46 -2.61 -8.02 -7.28
N GLY A 47 -2.42 -6.96 -6.48
CA GLY A 47 -1.81 -5.71 -6.94
C GLY A 47 -0.33 -5.85 -7.33
N ILE A 48 0.44 -6.67 -6.63
CA ILE A 48 1.89 -6.85 -6.87
C ILE A 48 2.15 -7.75 -8.09
N LEU A 49 1.38 -8.84 -8.23
CA LEU A 49 1.59 -9.86 -9.26
C LEU A 49 0.90 -9.53 -10.58
N PHE A 50 -0.32 -8.99 -10.53
CA PHE A 50 -1.15 -8.78 -11.71
C PHE A 50 -1.40 -7.31 -12.03
N GLU A 51 -0.81 -6.38 -11.27
CA GLU A 51 -1.10 -4.94 -11.33
C GLU A 51 -2.60 -4.61 -11.18
N ARG A 52 -3.34 -5.54 -10.56
CA ARG A 52 -4.80 -5.51 -10.43
C ARG A 52 -5.18 -5.81 -8.99
N ASN A 53 -5.12 -4.78 -8.15
CA ASN A 53 -5.63 -4.87 -6.78
C ASN A 53 -7.17 -4.90 -6.83
N PHE A 54 -7.78 -6.00 -6.37
CA PHE A 54 -9.23 -6.17 -6.43
C PHE A 54 -10.00 -5.11 -5.64
N VAL A 55 -9.47 -4.64 -4.50
CA VAL A 55 -10.09 -3.57 -3.70
C VAL A 55 -10.17 -2.30 -4.52
N ILE A 56 -9.08 -1.95 -5.23
CA ILE A 56 -9.01 -0.78 -6.09
C ILE A 56 -9.94 -0.93 -7.29
N LEU A 57 -10.04 -2.12 -7.89
CA LEU A 57 -10.94 -2.39 -9.01
C LEU A 57 -12.41 -2.22 -8.62
N ILE A 58 -12.80 -2.75 -7.46
CA ILE A 58 -14.14 -2.60 -6.91
C ILE A 58 -14.40 -1.13 -6.57
N ALA A 59 -13.47 -0.47 -5.87
CA ALA A 59 -13.58 0.94 -5.49
C ALA A 59 -13.68 1.88 -6.70
N LYS A 60 -13.05 1.53 -7.84
CA LYS A 60 -13.10 2.30 -9.08
C LYS A 60 -14.52 2.46 -9.60
N ARG A 61 -15.41 1.49 -9.37
CA ARG A 61 -16.83 1.56 -9.76
C ARG A 61 -17.61 2.63 -9.00
N PHE A 62 -17.11 3.06 -7.84
CA PHE A 62 -17.76 4.05 -6.97
C PHE A 62 -17.19 5.48 -7.17
N LEU A 63 -16.31 5.70 -8.14
CA LEU A 63 -15.84 7.04 -8.50
C LEU A 63 -16.99 7.86 -9.10
N LYS A 64 -17.28 9.02 -8.49
CA LYS A 64 -18.33 9.93 -8.95
C LYS A 64 -17.91 10.78 -10.16
N ARG A 65 -16.60 11.01 -10.32
CA ARG A 65 -16.01 11.82 -11.41
C ARG A 65 -15.06 10.98 -12.25
N LYS A 66 -14.65 11.50 -13.41
CA LYS A 66 -13.61 10.84 -14.22
C LYS A 66 -12.33 10.74 -13.41
N ALA A 67 -11.61 9.62 -13.55
CA ALA A 67 -10.34 9.37 -12.84
C ALA A 67 -9.32 10.50 -13.04
N SER A 68 -9.38 11.18 -14.18
CA SER A 68 -8.54 12.31 -14.56
C SER A 68 -8.72 13.58 -13.73
N GLU A 69 -9.88 13.74 -13.10
CA GLU A 69 -10.23 14.94 -12.33
C GLU A 69 -9.74 14.86 -10.88
N TYR A 70 -9.21 13.70 -10.48
CA TYR A 70 -8.65 13.50 -9.14
C TYR A 70 -7.13 13.71 -9.15
N VAL A 71 -6.61 14.07 -7.98
CA VAL A 71 -5.17 14.00 -7.72
C VAL A 71 -4.72 12.55 -7.88
N LEU A 72 -3.73 12.33 -8.73
CA LEU A 72 -3.20 11.01 -9.05
C LEU A 72 -1.95 10.73 -8.21
N GLU A 73 -1.83 9.51 -7.71
CA GLU A 73 -0.61 8.98 -7.09
C GLU A 73 0.13 8.06 -8.07
N ASP A 74 1.46 8.01 -7.95
CA ASP A 74 2.32 7.16 -8.77
C ASP A 74 2.05 5.67 -8.45
N LYS A 75 1.86 4.86 -9.49
CA LYS A 75 1.64 3.41 -9.36
C LYS A 75 2.82 2.70 -8.69
N SER A 76 4.03 3.19 -8.94
CA SER A 76 5.24 2.58 -8.40
C SER A 76 5.38 2.84 -6.89
N ASP A 77 5.00 4.03 -6.42
CA ASP A 77 4.90 4.35 -4.98
C ASP A 77 3.84 3.47 -4.30
N LEU A 78 2.67 3.32 -4.96
CA LEU A 78 1.62 2.45 -4.45
C LEU A 78 2.09 0.99 -4.36
N ARG A 79 2.78 0.48 -5.39
CA ARG A 79 3.30 -0.89 -5.40
C ARG A 79 4.34 -1.10 -4.31
N PHE A 80 5.23 -0.14 -4.09
CA PHE A 80 6.20 -0.17 -3.00
C PHE A 80 5.53 -0.28 -1.63
N ASN A 81 4.55 0.59 -1.36
CA ASN A 81 3.79 0.54 -0.11
C ASN A 81 3.00 -0.77 0.03
N GLN A 82 2.44 -1.27 -1.07
CA GLN A 82 1.72 -2.53 -1.07
C GLN A 82 2.64 -3.72 -0.76
N ILE A 83 3.88 -3.74 -1.25
CA ILE A 83 4.87 -4.78 -0.92
C ILE A 83 5.14 -4.80 0.58
N ILE A 84 5.41 -3.63 1.17
CA ILE A 84 5.69 -3.51 2.62
C ILE A 84 4.48 -3.94 3.45
N ALA A 85 3.29 -3.44 3.11
CA ALA A 85 2.07 -3.81 3.82
C ALA A 85 1.80 -5.32 3.72
N THR A 86 1.94 -5.90 2.53
CA THR A 86 1.66 -7.32 2.29
C THR A 86 2.65 -8.22 3.01
N SER A 87 3.94 -7.87 3.02
CA SER A 87 4.97 -8.65 3.71
C SER A 87 4.80 -8.62 5.23
N LEU A 88 4.56 -7.44 5.81
CA LEU A 88 4.36 -7.30 7.26
C LEU A 88 3.04 -7.90 7.74
N LEU A 89 1.95 -7.77 6.97
CA LEU A 89 0.69 -8.44 7.31
C LEU A 89 0.80 -9.96 7.21
N SER A 90 1.55 -10.48 6.23
CA SER A 90 1.85 -11.91 6.14
C SER A 90 2.66 -12.38 7.35
N ALA A 91 3.67 -11.62 7.76
CA ALA A 91 4.44 -11.90 8.97
C ALA A 91 3.58 -11.86 10.24
N SER A 92 2.64 -10.91 10.32
CA SER A 92 1.66 -10.82 11.41
C SER A 92 0.77 -12.06 11.48
N LEU A 93 0.24 -12.51 10.33
CA LEU A 93 -0.58 -13.71 10.25
C LEU A 93 0.21 -14.96 10.64
N ILE A 94 1.42 -15.14 10.11
CA ILE A 94 2.29 -16.27 10.45
C ILE A 94 2.62 -16.28 11.95
N ALA A 95 2.97 -15.12 12.52
CA ALA A 95 3.25 -15.00 13.96
C ALA A 95 2.04 -15.35 14.82
N SER A 96 0.82 -15.03 14.37
CA SER A 96 -0.42 -15.45 15.03
C SER A 96 -0.61 -16.97 14.96
N LEU A 97 -0.33 -17.59 13.81
CA LEU A 97 -0.43 -19.05 13.61
C LEU A 97 0.63 -19.84 14.39
N THR A 98 1.81 -19.27 14.62
CA THR A 98 2.88 -19.90 15.42
C THR A 98 2.80 -19.59 16.92
N HIS A 99 1.66 -19.08 17.39
CA HIS A 99 1.41 -18.75 18.80
C HIS A 99 2.36 -17.67 19.38
N HIS A 100 2.80 -16.71 18.56
CA HIS A 100 3.55 -15.53 18.98
C HIS A 100 2.69 -14.25 18.86
N PRO A 101 1.70 -14.05 19.75
CA PRO A 101 0.72 -12.96 19.63
C PRO A 101 1.35 -11.57 19.74
N ILE A 102 2.39 -11.41 20.57
CA ILE A 102 3.10 -10.12 20.70
C ILE A 102 3.71 -9.73 19.36
N LEU A 103 4.38 -10.66 18.69
CA LEU A 103 5.01 -10.41 17.39
C LEU A 103 3.96 -10.12 16.31
N ALA A 104 2.83 -10.84 16.33
CA ALA A 104 1.69 -10.60 15.44
C ALA A 104 1.16 -9.17 15.59
N ILE A 105 0.96 -8.70 16.83
CA ILE A 105 0.49 -7.35 17.13
C ILE A 105 1.50 -6.31 16.69
N VAL A 106 2.80 -6.51 16.95
CA VAL A 106 3.86 -5.56 16.55
C VAL A 106 3.87 -5.35 15.04
N PHE A 107 3.85 -6.42 14.25
CA PHE A 107 3.79 -6.30 12.79
C PHE A 107 2.51 -5.63 12.29
N ALA A 108 1.36 -6.00 12.86
CA ALA A 108 0.08 -5.36 12.53
C ALA A 108 0.08 -3.86 12.88
N ALA A 109 0.63 -3.50 14.04
CA ALA A 109 0.71 -2.12 14.52
C ALA A 109 1.57 -1.24 13.60
N PHE A 110 2.71 -1.75 13.10
CA PHE A 110 3.53 -1.01 12.13
C PHE A 110 2.75 -0.66 10.86
N VAL A 111 2.03 -1.65 10.29
CA VAL A 111 1.22 -1.44 9.09
C VAL A 111 0.04 -0.50 9.38
N PHE A 112 -0.61 -0.68 10.52
CA PHE A 112 -1.72 0.17 10.97
C PHE A 112 -1.31 1.63 11.08
N LEU A 113 -0.18 1.91 11.74
CA LEU A 113 0.36 3.27 11.88
C LEU A 113 0.70 3.87 10.52
N ALA A 114 1.44 3.14 9.68
CA ALA A 114 1.80 3.62 8.34
C ALA A 114 0.58 3.94 7.47
N ALA A 115 -0.43 3.06 7.45
CA ALA A 115 -1.66 3.27 6.70
C ALA A 115 -2.52 4.41 7.26
N SER A 116 -2.56 4.56 8.59
CA SER A 116 -3.29 5.65 9.25
C SER A 116 -2.68 7.03 8.97
N ILE A 117 -1.35 7.14 9.00
CA ILE A 117 -0.64 8.38 8.64
C ILE A 117 -0.89 8.72 7.16
N ALA A 118 -0.95 7.71 6.29
CA ALA A 118 -1.27 7.89 4.88
C ALA A 118 -2.70 8.40 4.67
N LEU A 119 -3.68 7.94 5.46
CA LEU A 119 -5.05 8.47 5.47
C LEU A 119 -5.10 9.94 5.89
N SER A 120 -4.29 10.34 6.88
CA SER A 120 -4.12 11.74 7.30
C SER A 120 -3.48 12.64 6.23
N GLY A 121 -2.99 12.06 5.14
CA GLY A 121 -2.56 12.78 3.95
C GLY A 121 -1.06 12.71 3.68
N PHE A 122 -0.28 11.99 4.50
CA PHE A 122 1.16 11.82 4.32
C PHE A 122 1.55 10.35 4.18
N CYS A 123 1.97 9.94 2.97
CA CYS A 123 2.43 8.58 2.72
C CYS A 123 3.94 8.46 3.03
N VAL A 124 4.28 7.96 4.22
CA VAL A 124 5.69 7.73 4.64
C VAL A 124 6.45 6.86 3.64
N GLY A 125 5.82 5.78 3.16
CA GLY A 125 6.44 4.88 2.18
C GLY A 125 6.75 5.58 0.85
N CYS A 126 5.86 6.43 0.38
CA CYS A 126 6.05 7.22 -0.84
C CYS A 126 7.21 8.20 -0.68
N TRP A 127 7.33 8.85 0.49
CA TRP A 127 8.46 9.72 0.82
C TRP A 127 9.81 8.97 0.85
N ILE A 128 9.86 7.79 1.49
CA ILE A 128 11.07 6.95 1.52
C ILE A 128 11.47 6.54 0.11
N HIS A 129 10.52 6.05 -0.69
CA HIS A 129 10.79 5.59 -2.05
C HIS A 129 11.29 6.72 -2.95
N PHE A 130 10.70 7.91 -2.84
CA PHE A 130 11.20 9.11 -3.50
C PHE A 130 12.65 9.43 -3.10
N GLN A 131 12.95 9.41 -1.80
CA GLN A 131 14.30 9.70 -1.30
C GLN A 131 15.33 8.69 -1.81
N LEU A 132 14.97 7.41 -1.88
CA LEU A 132 15.82 6.35 -2.46
C LEU A 132 16.09 6.60 -3.96
N ARG A 133 15.06 6.97 -4.73
CA ARG A 133 15.22 7.33 -6.15
C ARG A 133 16.11 8.55 -6.34
N GLN A 134 15.91 9.59 -5.54
CA GLN A 134 16.76 10.79 -5.56
C GLN A 134 18.23 10.46 -5.25
N TYR A 135 18.46 9.58 -4.28
CA TYR A 135 19.80 9.13 -3.93
C TYR A 135 20.47 8.36 -5.08
N GLN A 136 19.76 7.43 -5.70
CA GLN A 136 20.24 6.66 -6.85
C GLN A 136 20.55 7.58 -8.04
N TYR A 137 19.64 8.52 -8.34
CA TYR A 137 19.83 9.50 -9.41
C TYR A 137 21.09 10.35 -9.20
N ARG A 138 21.28 10.93 -8.01
CA ARG A 138 22.48 11.72 -7.67
C ARG A 138 23.78 10.91 -7.82
N ARG A 139 23.75 9.61 -7.51
CA ARG A 139 24.90 8.72 -7.72
C ARG A 139 25.17 8.45 -9.19
N GLN A 140 24.14 8.24 -10.01
CA GLN A 140 24.29 8.01 -11.44
C GLN A 140 24.85 9.25 -12.15
N VAL A 141 24.33 10.44 -11.83
CA VAL A 141 24.83 11.71 -12.37
C VAL A 141 26.31 11.91 -12.02
N LYS A 142 26.73 11.63 -10.78
CA LYS A 142 28.15 11.69 -10.39
C LYS A 142 29.05 10.69 -11.12
N LYS A 143 28.51 9.53 -11.51
CA LYS A 143 29.26 8.50 -12.25
C LYS A 143 29.35 8.77 -13.76
N GLY A 144 28.36 9.47 -14.34
CA GLY A 144 28.35 9.85 -15.77
C GLY A 144 29.03 11.20 -16.07
N LEU A 145 29.56 11.88 -15.04
CA LEU A 145 30.39 13.09 -15.16
C LEU A 145 31.90 12.77 -15.21
N HIS A 146 32.27 11.49 -15.27
CA HIS A 146 33.62 10.99 -15.50
C HIS A 146 33.69 10.25 -16.83
#